data_AF-A0AAE1BKM4-F1
#
_entry.id   AF-A0AAE1BKM4-F1
#
_cell.length_a   1.000
_cell.length_b   1.000
_cell.length_c   1.000
_cell.angle_alpha   90.00
_cell.angle_beta   90.00
_cell.angle_gamma   90.00
#
_symmetry.space_group_name_H-M   'P 1'
#
loop_
_entity.id
_entity.type
_entity.pdbx_description
1 polymer ?
#
loop_
_entity_poly.entity_id
_entity_poly.type
_entity_poly.pdbx_seq_one_letter_code
_entity_poly.pdbx_strand_id
1 'polypeptide(L)'
;TKYALLDERDICLVQQFAFEARVDIDKDGIGAAIYAWAYDVTRGRMSGQYVHDLLWETHRGGIACGWRVVHINQVTVDNRLENLTLVPTQTTPLLLPADPVEEQYGDFVVTRYFNSNGEVVEEEDDCYYECRYAPCTNMEKELREFSICGRCQEARYCGTYCQQKDWPVHKKLCREKRRPCLTERPPER
;
A
#
# COMPACT_ATOMS: atom_id res chain seq x y z
N THR A 1 -17.60 -22.96 1.52
CA THR A 1 -17.43 -21.50 1.72
C THR A 1 -18.64 -20.78 1.16
N LYS A 2 -19.66 -20.49 1.98
CA LYS A 2 -20.96 -19.96 1.51
C LYS A 2 -21.01 -18.42 1.43
N TYR A 3 -19.96 -17.73 1.88
CA TYR A 3 -20.00 -16.30 2.19
C TYR A 3 -18.88 -15.48 1.54
N ALA A 4 -18.14 -16.06 0.60
CA ALA A 4 -17.03 -15.40 -0.10
C ALA A 4 -16.94 -15.90 -1.54
N LEU A 5 -16.82 -14.99 -2.51
CA LEU A 5 -16.45 -15.31 -3.89
C LEU A 5 -14.94 -15.21 -4.02
N LEU A 6 -14.33 -16.20 -4.67
CA LEU A 6 -12.89 -16.33 -4.91
C LEU A 6 -12.68 -16.67 -6.39
N ASP A 7 -11.50 -16.35 -6.92
CA ASP A 7 -11.07 -16.85 -8.23
C ASP A 7 -10.84 -18.37 -8.19
N GLU A 8 -10.99 -19.03 -9.35
CA GLU A 8 -10.81 -20.48 -9.46
C GLU A 8 -9.43 -20.95 -8.98
N ARG A 9 -8.39 -20.15 -9.27
CA ARG A 9 -7.01 -20.41 -8.86
C ARG A 9 -6.82 -20.42 -7.34
N ASP A 10 -7.71 -19.75 -6.61
CA ASP A 10 -7.63 -19.52 -5.16
C ASP A 10 -8.54 -20.43 -4.35
N ILE A 11 -9.33 -21.28 -5.02
CA ILE A 11 -10.18 -22.28 -4.36
C ILE A 11 -9.35 -23.20 -3.47
N CYS A 12 -8.10 -23.50 -3.84
CA CYS A 12 -7.20 -24.35 -3.05
C CYS A 12 -6.88 -23.79 -1.65
N LEU A 13 -7.06 -22.49 -1.41
CA LEU A 13 -6.83 -21.88 -0.08
C LEU A 13 -7.71 -22.51 1.00
N VAL A 14 -8.86 -23.08 0.66
CA VAL A 14 -9.74 -23.80 1.60
C VAL A 14 -9.09 -25.03 2.25
N GLN A 15 -7.96 -25.51 1.71
CA GLN A 15 -7.20 -26.62 2.28
C GLN A 15 -6.32 -26.18 3.46
N GLN A 16 -5.90 -24.92 3.49
CA GLN A 16 -4.99 -24.36 4.50
C GLN A 16 -5.70 -23.37 5.43
N PHE A 17 -6.76 -22.73 4.96
CA PHE A 17 -7.47 -21.68 5.66
C PHE A 17 -8.92 -22.06 5.91
N ALA A 18 -9.39 -21.76 7.12
CA ALA A 18 -10.82 -21.71 7.43
C ALA A 18 -11.33 -20.29 7.16
N PHE A 19 -12.56 -20.20 6.65
CA PHE A 19 -13.21 -18.94 6.28
C PHE A 19 -14.44 -18.70 7.14
N GLU A 20 -14.53 -17.52 7.74
CA GLU A 20 -15.63 -17.05 8.57
C GLU A 20 -16.16 -15.70 8.04
N ALA A 21 -17.43 -15.40 8.28
CA ALA A 21 -17.99 -14.09 7.98
C ALA A 21 -17.77 -13.16 9.18
N ARG A 22 -17.30 -11.94 8.93
CA ARG A 22 -17.09 -10.90 9.94
C ARG A 22 -17.92 -9.68 9.58
N VAL A 23 -18.63 -9.12 10.56
CA VAL A 23 -19.38 -7.87 10.40
C VAL A 23 -18.52 -6.73 10.93
N ASP A 24 -18.25 -5.76 10.08
CA ASP A 24 -17.61 -4.51 10.45
C ASP A 24 -18.65 -3.39 10.42
N ILE A 25 -18.71 -2.63 11.51
CA ILE A 25 -19.63 -1.50 11.68
C ILE A 25 -18.82 -0.23 11.46
N ASP A 26 -19.33 0.66 10.62
CA ASP A 26 -18.69 1.95 10.36
C ASP A 26 -18.59 2.79 11.63
N LYS A 27 -17.63 3.71 11.69
CA LYS A 27 -17.36 4.55 12.87
C LYS A 27 -18.60 5.31 13.35
N ASP A 28 -19.48 5.67 12.43
CA ASP A 28 -20.71 6.41 12.69
C ASP A 28 -21.87 5.50 13.13
N GLY A 29 -21.71 4.18 13.08
CA GLY A 29 -22.72 3.19 13.45
C GLY A 29 -23.92 3.08 12.49
N ILE A 30 -23.87 3.80 11.36
CA ILE A 30 -24.96 3.87 10.37
C ILE A 30 -24.85 2.77 9.31
N GLY A 31 -23.63 2.32 9.00
CA GLY A 31 -23.35 1.26 8.03
C GLY A 31 -22.76 0.01 8.70
N ALA A 32 -23.09 -1.15 8.14
CA ALA A 32 -22.48 -2.43 8.49
C ALA A 32 -22.17 -3.20 7.20
N ALA A 33 -20.93 -3.68 7.10
CA ALA A 33 -20.46 -4.47 5.97
C ALA A 33 -20.02 -5.86 6.44
N ILE A 34 -20.30 -6.88 5.62
CA ILE A 34 -19.88 -8.25 5.88
C ILE A 34 -18.64 -8.54 5.04
N TYR A 35 -17.54 -8.88 5.70
CA TYR A 35 -16.30 -9.29 5.07
C TYR A 35 -16.03 -10.77 5.31
N ALA A 36 -15.23 -11.35 4.42
CA ALA A 36 -14.69 -12.68 4.63
C ALA A 36 -13.38 -12.59 5.44
N TRP A 37 -13.28 -13.41 6.48
CA TRP A 37 -12.14 -13.54 7.38
C TRP A 37 -11.53 -14.93 7.23
N ALA A 38 -10.23 -15.00 6.97
CA ALA A 38 -9.51 -16.26 6.83
C ALA A 38 -8.48 -16.42 7.96
N TYR A 39 -8.38 -17.62 8.53
CA TYR A 39 -7.32 -17.99 9.46
C TYR A 39 -6.78 -19.37 9.12
N ASP A 40 -5.49 -19.58 9.41
CA ASP A 40 -4.80 -20.83 9.15
C ASP A 40 -5.34 -21.91 10.11
N VAL A 41 -5.73 -23.05 9.56
CA VAL A 41 -6.37 -24.13 10.35
C VAL A 41 -5.43 -24.72 11.41
N THR A 42 -4.12 -24.65 11.19
CA THR A 42 -3.09 -25.17 12.10
C THR A 42 -2.74 -24.16 13.20
N ARG A 43 -2.81 -22.87 12.89
CA ARG A 43 -2.48 -21.77 13.83
C ARG A 43 -3.71 -21.24 14.58
N GLY A 44 -4.90 -21.53 14.08
CA GLY A 44 -6.18 -21.11 14.67
C GLY A 44 -6.49 -19.62 14.44
N ARG A 45 -7.59 -19.15 15.05
CA ARG A 45 -8.19 -17.83 14.78
C ARG A 45 -7.27 -16.63 15.02
N MET A 46 -6.23 -16.78 15.85
CA MET A 46 -5.26 -15.73 16.15
C MET A 46 -4.37 -15.37 14.96
N SER A 47 -4.25 -16.24 13.95
CA SER A 47 -3.55 -15.95 12.70
C SER A 47 -4.47 -15.33 11.64
N GLY A 48 -5.65 -14.85 12.04
CA GLY A 48 -6.68 -14.42 11.11
C GLY A 48 -6.37 -13.09 10.44
N GLN A 49 -6.85 -12.94 9.21
CA GLN A 49 -6.80 -11.71 8.43
C GLN A 49 -7.98 -11.64 7.45
N TYR A 50 -8.20 -10.47 6.85
CA TYR A 50 -9.22 -10.33 5.81
C TYR A 50 -8.82 -11.05 4.53
N VAL A 51 -9.78 -11.68 3.87
CA VAL A 51 -9.53 -12.48 2.66
C VAL A 51 -9.04 -11.60 1.51
N HIS A 52 -9.57 -10.39 1.36
CA HIS A 52 -9.12 -9.48 0.31
C HIS A 52 -7.65 -9.05 0.49
N ASP A 53 -7.19 -8.86 1.73
CA ASP A 53 -5.78 -8.55 2.01
C ASP A 53 -4.90 -9.76 1.70
N LEU A 54 -5.29 -10.95 2.18
CA LEU A 54 -4.58 -12.21 1.90
C LEU A 54 -4.42 -12.45 0.39
N LEU A 55 -5.49 -12.29 -0.38
CA LEU A 55 -5.45 -12.49 -1.84
C LEU A 55 -4.61 -11.41 -2.52
N TRP A 56 -4.71 -10.16 -2.09
CA TRP A 56 -3.90 -9.09 -2.63
C TRP A 56 -2.40 -9.34 -2.40
N GLU A 57 -2.02 -9.64 -1.16
CA GLU A 57 -0.62 -9.91 -0.81
C GLU A 57 -0.06 -11.11 -1.56
N THR A 58 -0.90 -12.14 -1.78
CA THR A 58 -0.52 -13.35 -2.51
C THR A 58 -0.24 -13.07 -3.99
N HIS A 59 -1.05 -12.22 -4.65
CA HIS A 59 -0.99 -12.05 -6.12
C HIS A 59 -0.37 -10.74 -6.60
N ARG A 60 -0.50 -9.66 -5.83
CA ARG A 60 -0.07 -8.29 -6.20
C ARG A 60 1.01 -7.72 -5.28
N GLY A 61 1.37 -8.44 -4.20
CA GLY A 61 2.43 -8.07 -3.27
C GLY A 61 1.94 -7.28 -2.06
N GLY A 62 2.87 -6.83 -1.22
CA GLY A 62 2.55 -6.26 0.10
C GLY A 62 1.71 -4.98 0.05
N ILE A 63 0.93 -4.77 1.11
CA ILE A 63 0.13 -3.56 1.33
C ILE A 63 0.99 -2.57 2.15
N ALA A 64 1.33 -1.42 1.57
CA ALA A 64 2.12 -0.41 2.26
C ALA A 64 1.33 0.25 3.40
N CYS A 65 2.04 0.76 4.41
CA CYS A 65 1.41 1.52 5.49
C CYS A 65 0.61 2.70 4.92
N GLY A 66 -0.61 2.92 5.43
CA GLY A 66 -1.51 3.95 4.92
C GLY A 66 -2.25 3.57 3.63
N TRP A 67 -2.09 2.35 3.12
CA TRP A 67 -2.89 1.81 2.02
C TRP A 67 -3.82 0.72 2.50
N ARG A 68 -4.93 0.52 1.79
CA ARG A 68 -5.89 -0.55 2.06
C ARG A 68 -6.44 -1.11 0.76
N VAL A 69 -6.81 -2.38 0.79
CA VAL A 69 -7.54 -3.01 -0.31
C VAL A 69 -9.03 -2.66 -0.18
N VAL A 70 -9.65 -2.31 -1.30
CA VAL A 70 -11.09 -2.02 -1.39
C VAL A 70 -11.70 -2.76 -2.58
N HIS A 71 -13.01 -3.00 -2.48
CA HIS A 71 -13.80 -3.63 -3.53
C HIS A 71 -14.33 -2.59 -4.52
N ILE A 72 -13.97 -2.70 -5.79
CA ILE A 72 -14.35 -1.75 -6.85
C ILE A 72 -15.88 -1.69 -6.98
N ASN A 73 -16.55 -2.84 -6.91
CA ASN A 73 -18.01 -2.93 -7.01
C ASN A 73 -18.75 -2.67 -5.68
N GLN A 74 -18.04 -2.33 -4.59
CA GLN A 74 -18.60 -2.15 -3.24
C GLN A 74 -19.26 -3.40 -2.63
N VAL A 75 -19.10 -4.58 -3.24
CA VAL A 75 -19.59 -5.87 -2.73
C VAL A 75 -18.48 -6.54 -1.93
N THR A 76 -18.50 -6.38 -0.61
CA THR A 76 -17.41 -6.79 0.30
C THR A 76 -17.22 -8.31 0.44
N VAL A 77 -18.18 -9.11 -0.02
CA VAL A 77 -18.08 -10.57 -0.10
C VAL A 77 -17.46 -11.08 -1.41
N ASP A 78 -17.26 -10.20 -2.39
CA ASP A 78 -16.69 -10.54 -3.69
C ASP A 78 -15.18 -10.31 -3.73
N ASN A 79 -14.40 -11.32 -3.37
CA ASN A 79 -12.95 -11.19 -3.22
C ASN A 79 -12.17 -11.60 -4.48
N ARG A 80 -12.82 -11.68 -5.64
CA ARG A 80 -12.11 -11.91 -6.91
C ARG A 80 -11.09 -10.80 -7.15
N LEU A 81 -9.90 -11.15 -7.61
CA LEU A 81 -8.76 -10.23 -7.69
C LEU A 81 -9.02 -9.04 -8.63
N GLU A 82 -9.84 -9.25 -9.66
CA GLU A 82 -10.31 -8.21 -10.59
C GLU A 82 -11.20 -7.15 -9.92
N ASN A 83 -11.87 -7.51 -8.82
CA ASN A 83 -12.71 -6.61 -8.04
C ASN A 83 -11.93 -5.90 -6.92
N LEU A 84 -10.65 -6.23 -6.73
CA LEU A 84 -9.82 -5.62 -5.70
C LEU A 84 -8.96 -4.49 -6.29
N THR A 85 -8.83 -3.41 -5.54
CA THR A 85 -7.89 -2.32 -5.82
C THR A 85 -7.26 -1.80 -4.54
N LEU A 86 -6.04 -1.26 -4.64
CA LEU A 86 -5.31 -0.70 -3.51
C LEU A 86 -5.46 0.81 -3.53
N VAL A 87 -5.95 1.39 -2.43
CA VAL A 87 -6.19 2.84 -2.30
C VAL A 87 -5.52 3.39 -1.04
N PRO A 88 -5.15 4.68 -1.04
CA PRO A 88 -4.73 5.36 0.19
C PRO A 88 -5.88 5.43 1.21
N THR A 89 -5.55 5.25 2.49
CA THR A 89 -6.52 5.21 3.60
C THR A 89 -7.14 6.59 3.89
N GLN A 90 -6.56 7.68 3.37
CA GLN A 90 -7.03 9.05 3.59
C GLN A 90 -8.20 9.47 2.70
N THR A 91 -8.70 8.61 1.80
CA THR A 91 -9.82 8.95 0.93
C THR A 91 -11.10 8.36 1.49
N THR A 92 -11.90 9.17 2.19
CA THR A 92 -13.35 8.91 2.29
C THR A 92 -13.90 8.85 0.86
N PRO A 93 -14.47 7.72 0.41
CA PRO A 93 -15.07 7.66 -0.91
C PRO A 93 -16.40 8.41 -0.84
N LEU A 94 -16.38 9.69 -1.17
CA LEU A 94 -17.60 10.39 -1.55
C LEU A 94 -18.12 9.73 -2.82
N LEU A 95 -19.28 9.09 -2.69
CA LEU A 95 -20.10 8.60 -3.78
C LEU A 95 -20.18 9.65 -4.89
N LEU A 96 -19.61 9.35 -6.06
CA LEU A 96 -20.01 10.02 -7.29
C LEU A 96 -20.68 8.98 -8.19
N PRO A 97 -21.88 9.29 -8.73
CA PRO A 97 -22.57 8.40 -9.65
C PRO A 97 -21.75 8.25 -10.92
N ALA A 98 -21.79 7.04 -11.47
CA ALA A 98 -21.12 6.67 -12.70
C ALA A 98 -21.54 7.58 -13.85
N ASP A 99 -20.55 8.14 -14.55
CA ASP A 99 -20.67 8.43 -15.97
C ASP A 99 -19.42 7.92 -16.71
N PRO A 100 -19.57 7.46 -17.97
CA PRO A 100 -18.56 6.70 -18.70
C PRO A 100 -17.59 7.60 -19.48
N VAL A 101 -16.60 6.95 -20.12
CA VAL A 101 -15.69 7.47 -21.18
C VAL A 101 -14.48 8.25 -20.58
N GLU A 102 -13.20 7.93 -20.80
CA GLU A 102 -12.50 7.28 -21.91
C GLU A 102 -11.10 6.81 -21.46
N GLU A 103 -10.59 5.74 -22.06
CA GLU A 103 -9.21 5.28 -21.95
C GLU A 103 -8.23 6.34 -22.47
N GLN A 104 -7.29 6.79 -21.64
CA GLN A 104 -6.02 7.27 -22.18
C GLN A 104 -4.86 6.86 -21.25
N TYR A 105 -4.17 5.82 -21.69
CA TYR A 105 -2.94 5.29 -21.13
C TYR A 105 -1.82 6.34 -21.14
N GLY A 106 -1.09 6.42 -20.03
CA GLY A 106 0.32 6.80 -20.00
C GLY A 106 0.62 8.29 -19.90
N ASP A 107 0.59 8.84 -18.69
CA ASP A 107 1.76 9.59 -18.22
C ASP A 107 1.77 9.66 -16.68
N PHE A 108 2.99 9.77 -16.16
CA PHE A 108 3.37 9.89 -14.76
C PHE A 108 2.36 10.71 -13.93
N VAL A 109 1.59 10.07 -13.03
CA VAL A 109 0.61 10.73 -12.16
C VAL A 109 1.36 11.60 -11.14
N VAL A 110 1.63 12.85 -11.51
CA VAL A 110 1.89 13.92 -10.53
C VAL A 110 0.52 14.40 -10.09
N THR A 111 0.06 13.90 -8.94
CA THR A 111 -1.16 14.39 -8.32
C THR A 111 -0.95 15.86 -7.93
N ARG A 112 -1.52 16.79 -8.72
CA ARG A 112 -1.54 18.21 -8.38
C ARG A 112 -2.81 18.49 -7.58
N TYR A 113 -2.64 18.92 -6.33
CA TYR A 113 -3.75 19.32 -5.48
C TYR A 113 -3.99 20.83 -5.61
N PHE A 114 -5.25 21.25 -5.61
CA PHE A 114 -5.63 22.65 -5.73
C PHE A 114 -6.35 23.11 -4.46
N ASN A 115 -6.04 24.30 -3.95
CA ASN A 115 -6.80 24.89 -2.85
C ASN A 115 -8.16 25.41 -3.35
N SER A 116 -8.99 25.89 -2.41
CA SER A 116 -10.31 26.48 -2.67
C SER A 116 -10.30 27.69 -3.62
N ASN A 117 -9.12 28.24 -3.91
CA ASN A 117 -8.94 29.36 -4.83
C ASN A 117 -8.45 28.89 -6.22
N GLY A 118 -8.30 27.58 -6.43
CA GLY A 118 -7.86 27.00 -7.70
C GLY A 118 -6.35 27.09 -7.94
N GLU A 119 -5.56 27.41 -6.92
CA GLU A 119 -4.10 27.44 -7.02
C GLU A 119 -3.52 26.07 -6.69
N VAL A 120 -2.51 25.64 -7.44
CA VAL A 120 -1.77 24.40 -7.16
C VAL A 120 -1.05 24.58 -5.82
N VAL A 121 -1.45 23.81 -4.83
CA VAL A 121 -0.72 23.72 -3.56
C VAL A 121 0.27 22.58 -3.71
N GLU A 122 1.55 22.92 -3.74
CA GLU A 122 2.62 21.97 -3.48
C GLU A 122 2.64 21.76 -1.96
N GLU A 123 1.93 20.75 -1.45
CA GLU A 123 2.24 20.27 -0.09
C GLU A 123 3.56 19.51 -0.20
N GLU A 124 4.58 19.98 0.51
CA GLU A 124 5.86 19.29 0.62
C GLU A 124 5.59 17.88 1.18
N ASP A 125 5.95 16.85 0.41
CA ASP A 125 5.78 15.44 0.76
C ASP A 125 6.56 15.11 2.05
N ASP A 126 5.92 15.34 3.21
CA ASP A 126 6.47 15.00 4.52
C ASP A 126 6.31 13.50 4.82
N CYS A 127 6.79 12.67 3.90
CA CYS A 127 6.80 11.23 4.04
C CYS A 127 7.97 10.81 4.96
N TYR A 128 7.67 10.49 6.22
CA TYR A 128 8.64 9.94 7.17
C TYR A 128 9.01 8.50 6.79
N TYR A 129 10.31 8.18 6.71
CA TYR A 129 10.80 6.86 6.29
C TYR A 129 11.18 5.94 7.45
N GLU A 130 10.96 4.64 7.28
CA GLU A 130 11.46 3.60 8.18
C GLU A 130 12.90 3.16 7.84
N CYS A 131 13.61 2.64 8.85
CA CYS A 131 14.96 2.13 8.64
C CYS A 131 14.93 0.82 7.86
N ARG A 132 15.75 0.71 6.80
CA ARG A 132 15.79 -0.48 5.94
C ARG A 132 16.24 -1.77 6.66
N TYR A 133 17.01 -1.65 7.74
CA TYR A 133 17.44 -2.81 8.51
C TYR A 133 16.24 -3.35 9.30
N ALA A 134 15.59 -4.41 8.78
CA ALA A 134 14.33 -4.94 9.30
C ALA A 134 14.30 -5.24 10.83
N PRO A 135 15.40 -5.62 11.49
CA PRO A 135 15.44 -5.74 12.95
C PRO A 135 15.45 -4.40 13.72
N CYS A 136 15.51 -3.26 13.04
CA CYS A 136 15.41 -1.92 13.61
C CYS A 136 14.01 -1.35 13.33
N THR A 137 13.38 -0.78 14.36
CA THR A 137 12.04 -0.19 14.29
C THR A 137 12.08 1.34 14.27
N ASN A 138 13.25 1.95 14.05
CA ASN A 138 13.37 3.40 14.00
C ASN A 138 12.70 3.96 12.75
N MET A 139 11.92 5.02 12.95
CA MET A 139 11.32 5.86 11.91
C MET A 139 11.90 7.27 12.02
N GLU A 140 12.02 7.96 10.87
CA GLU A 140 12.45 9.36 10.83
C GLU A 140 11.51 10.21 11.69
N LYS A 141 12.10 11.10 12.48
CA LYS A 141 11.35 12.10 13.26
C LYS A 141 11.43 13.47 12.61
N GLU A 142 12.50 13.70 11.85
CA GLU A 142 12.74 14.90 11.05
C GLU A 142 12.99 14.50 9.59
N LEU A 143 12.58 15.36 8.65
CA LEU A 143 12.76 15.11 7.22
C LEU A 143 14.24 14.89 6.90
N ARG A 144 14.53 13.79 6.20
CA ARG A 144 15.88 13.43 5.73
C ARG A 144 16.90 13.20 6.85
N GLU A 145 16.43 12.84 8.05
CA GLU A 145 17.29 12.41 9.16
C GLU A 145 18.10 11.16 8.81
N PHE A 146 17.54 10.24 8.01
CA PHE A 146 18.19 8.96 7.74
C PHE A 146 19.23 9.07 6.62
N SER A 147 20.35 8.39 6.84
CA SER A 147 21.41 8.28 5.84
C SER A 147 20.97 7.39 4.68
N ILE A 148 21.01 7.94 3.47
CA ILE A 148 20.70 7.20 2.24
C ILE A 148 21.95 6.47 1.74
N CYS A 149 21.78 5.25 1.26
CA CYS A 149 22.85 4.48 0.63
C CYS A 149 23.44 5.26 -0.56
N GLY A 150 24.72 5.63 -0.45
CA GLY A 150 25.47 6.36 -1.48
C GLY A 150 25.41 5.74 -2.88
N ARG A 151 25.29 4.40 -2.97
CA ARG A 151 25.31 3.65 -4.23
C ARG A 151 23.94 3.59 -4.92
N CYS A 152 22.91 3.14 -4.21
CA CYS A 152 21.59 2.96 -4.82
C CYS A 152 20.66 4.15 -4.66
N GLN A 153 20.96 5.07 -3.73
CA GLN A 153 20.11 6.22 -3.41
C GLN A 153 18.67 5.85 -3.04
N GLU A 154 18.44 4.61 -2.56
CA GLU A 154 17.10 4.06 -2.33
C GLU A 154 16.92 3.52 -0.91
N ALA A 155 17.93 2.81 -0.38
CA ALA A 155 17.89 2.35 1.00
C ALA A 155 18.24 3.48 1.97
N ARG A 156 17.42 3.65 3.02
CA ARG A 156 17.61 4.63 4.10
C ARG A 156 17.90 3.94 5.42
N TYR A 157 18.79 4.50 6.22
CA TYR A 157 19.19 3.95 7.51
C TYR A 157 19.22 5.04 8.58
N CYS A 158 18.69 4.74 9.76
CA CYS A 158 18.77 5.65 10.91
C CYS A 158 20.20 5.93 11.40
N GLY A 159 21.20 5.25 10.82
CA GLY A 159 22.61 5.48 11.10
C GLY A 159 23.51 4.42 10.45
N THR A 160 24.81 4.66 10.51
CA THR A 160 25.85 3.78 9.93
C THR A 160 25.83 2.36 10.53
N TYR A 161 25.42 2.21 11.79
CA TYR A 161 25.27 0.92 12.43
C TYR A 161 24.27 0.01 11.69
N CYS A 162 23.07 0.52 11.40
CA CYS A 162 22.03 -0.24 10.69
C CYS A 162 22.45 -0.56 9.25
N GLN A 163 23.11 0.39 8.58
CA GLN A 163 23.65 0.17 7.24
C GLN A 163 24.68 -0.97 7.20
N GLN A 164 25.60 -1.01 8.16
CA GLN A 164 26.64 -2.04 8.24
C GLN A 164 26.05 -3.43 8.54
N LYS A 165 25.02 -3.50 9.40
CA LYS A 165 24.32 -4.75 9.73
C LYS A 165 23.50 -5.27 8.54
N ASP A 166 22.86 -4.40 7.79
CA ASP A 166 22.08 -4.78 6.60
C ASP A 166 22.97 -5.07 5.38
N TRP A 167 24.21 -4.57 5.35
CA TRP A 167 25.11 -4.67 4.20
C TRP A 167 25.24 -6.07 3.58
N PRO A 168 25.39 -7.18 4.34
CA PRO A 168 25.49 -8.53 3.77
C PRO A 168 24.27 -8.93 2.91
N VAL A 169 23.09 -8.39 3.23
CA VAL A 169 21.84 -8.61 2.51
C VAL A 169 21.66 -7.53 1.44
N HIS A 170 21.77 -6.26 1.80
CA HIS A 170 21.58 -5.11 0.92
C HIS A 170 22.49 -5.16 -0.31
N LYS A 171 23.76 -5.52 -0.16
CA LYS A 171 24.74 -5.51 -1.27
C LYS A 171 24.34 -6.39 -2.46
N LYS A 172 23.49 -7.41 -2.23
CA LYS A 172 23.00 -8.31 -3.28
C LYS A 172 21.97 -7.63 -4.18
N LEU A 173 21.24 -6.65 -3.64
CA LEU A 173 20.15 -5.93 -4.31
C LEU A 173 20.51 -4.45 -4.59
N CYS A 174 21.60 -3.94 -4.02
CA CYS A 174 22.08 -2.59 -4.19
C CYS A 174 22.50 -2.35 -5.65
N ARG A 175 21.61 -1.71 -6.43
CA ARG A 175 21.86 -1.33 -7.83
C ARG A 175 22.14 0.17 -7.91
N GLU A 176 23.14 0.55 -8.71
CA GLU A 176 23.48 1.94 -8.95
C GLU A 176 22.34 2.62 -9.72
N LYS A 177 21.74 3.65 -9.12
CA LYS A 177 20.81 4.52 -9.85
C LYS A 177 21.64 5.56 -10.59
N ARG A 178 21.50 5.61 -11.92
CA ARG A 178 21.91 6.80 -12.68
C ARG A 178 21.05 7.96 -12.17
N ARG A 179 21.66 8.99 -11.60
CA ARG A 179 20.97 10.25 -11.31
C ARG A 179 20.25 10.70 -12.58
N PRO A 180 18.92 10.91 -12.58
CA PRO A 180 18.33 11.83 -13.53
C PRO A 180 18.99 13.18 -13.25
N CYS A 181 19.63 13.74 -14.28
CA CYS A 181 20.06 15.13 -14.28
C CYS A 181 18.81 15.97 -13.97
N LEU A 182 18.72 16.51 -12.76
CA LEU A 182 17.78 17.58 -12.48
C LEU A 182 18.19 18.72 -13.40
N THR A 183 17.31 19.07 -14.32
CA THR A 183 17.45 20.24 -15.18
C THR A 183 17.81 21.42 -14.29
N GLU A 184 19.05 21.91 -14.41
CA GLU A 184 19.46 23.16 -13.77
C GLU A 184 18.48 24.24 -14.23
N ARG A 185 17.69 24.80 -13.31
CA ARG A 185 17.03 26.08 -13.57
C ARG A 185 18.15 27.10 -13.77
N PRO A 186 18.20 27.82 -14.91
CA PRO A 186 19.23 28.83 -15.12
C PRO A 186 19.10 29.94 -14.06
N PRO A 187 20.20 30.60 -13.67
CA PRO A 187 20.15 31.72 -12.75
C PRO A 187 19.33 32.86 -13.37
N GLU A 188 18.31 33.32 -12.64
CA GLU A 188 17.54 34.51 -12.98
C GLU A 188 18.49 35.71 -13.11
N ARG A 189 18.32 36.47 -14.19
CA ARG A 189 19.09 37.67 -14.52
C ARG A 189 18.31 38.91 -14.13
#